data_AF-A0A382RFE5-F1
#
_entry.id   AF-A0A382RFE5-F1
#
_cell.length_a   1.000
_cell.length_b   1.000
_cell.length_c   1.000
_cell.angle_alpha   90.00
_cell.angle_beta   90.00
_cell.angle_gamma   90.00
#
_symmetry.space_group_name_H-M   'P 1'
#
loop_
_entity.id
_entity.type
_entity.pdbx_description
1 polymer ?
#
loop_
_entity_poly.entity_id
_entity_poly.type
_entity_poly.pdbx_seq_one_letter_code
_entity_poly.pdbx_strand_id
1 'polypeptide(L)'
;MTSRYTIVILTGVILAAATGAVVTSALQASRVLDATGLHIYGVDGKLYARLESWESTIQEDEGEQSTKNSGAHLVFYDGNGNSRLSLGTSEQGANVSFFDTSGTEQLSIRLHDVGGPNLRLSDPTGRTLFEANPQ
;
A
#
# COMPACT_ATOMS: atom_id res chain seq x y z
N MET A 1 6.68 32.26 7.69
CA MET A 1 6.81 31.28 6.60
C MET A 1 5.41 30.84 6.20
N THR A 2 4.91 31.35 5.09
CA THR A 2 3.51 31.16 4.64
C THR A 2 3.44 29.93 3.74
N SER A 3 2.85 28.84 4.24
CA SER A 3 2.58 27.64 3.44
C SER A 3 1.46 27.93 2.44
N ARG A 4 1.75 27.80 1.15
CA ARG A 4 0.75 27.89 0.08
C ARG A 4 0.21 26.49 -0.18
N TYR A 5 -1.03 26.24 0.21
CA TYR A 5 -1.72 25.00 -0.12
C TYR A 5 -2.07 25.00 -1.62
N THR A 6 -1.41 24.15 -2.40
CA THR A 6 -1.82 23.88 -3.78
C THR A 6 -2.99 22.90 -3.75
N ILE A 7 -4.17 23.40 -4.09
CA ILE A 7 -5.37 22.57 -4.30
C ILE A 7 -5.15 21.80 -5.61
N VAL A 8 -5.05 20.47 -5.54
CA VAL A 8 -5.05 19.60 -6.73
C VAL A 8 -6.50 19.45 -7.17
N ILE A 9 -6.88 20.15 -8.23
CA ILE A 9 -8.14 19.92 -8.93
C ILE A 9 -7.93 18.69 -9.82
N LEU A 10 -8.58 17.58 -9.49
CA LEU A 10 -8.69 16.43 -10.39
C LEU A 10 -9.54 16.83 -11.59
N THR A 11 -8.90 17.16 -12.71
CA THR A 11 -9.58 17.41 -13.98
C THR A 11 -10.07 16.09 -14.56
N GLY A 12 -11.29 15.68 -14.19
CA GLY A 12 -12.03 14.69 -14.95
C GLY A 12 -12.53 15.34 -16.24
N VAL A 13 -12.12 14.84 -17.41
CA VAL A 13 -12.72 15.26 -18.69
C VAL A 13 -14.14 14.70 -18.73
N ILE A 14 -15.13 15.53 -18.43
CA ILE A 14 -16.54 15.23 -18.67
C ILE A 14 -16.87 15.78 -20.06
N LEU A 15 -17.01 14.89 -21.05
CA LEU A 15 -17.55 15.26 -22.36
C LEU A 15 -19.06 15.45 -22.21
N ALA A 16 -19.49 16.62 -21.72
CA ALA A 16 -20.90 16.99 -21.70
C ALA A 16 -21.28 17.57 -23.07
N ALA A 17 -21.97 16.77 -23.89
CA ALA A 17 -22.68 17.31 -25.05
C ALA A 17 -23.78 18.25 -24.52
N ALA A 18 -23.56 19.55 -24.68
CA ALA A 18 -24.51 20.56 -24.26
C ALA A 18 -25.77 20.50 -25.12
N THR A 19 -26.93 20.33 -24.49
CA THR A 19 -28.13 21.14 -24.76
C THR A 19 -28.90 21.28 -23.45
N GLY A 20 -29.28 22.52 -23.13
CA GLY A 20 -29.47 22.96 -21.75
C GLY A 20 -30.66 22.37 -21.01
N ALA A 21 -30.46 22.12 -19.71
CA ALA A 21 -31.47 22.22 -18.67
C ALA A 21 -30.83 21.96 -17.30
N VAL A 22 -30.85 23.00 -16.46
CA VAL A 22 -30.98 22.93 -14.99
C VAL A 22 -29.85 22.24 -14.20
N VAL A 23 -29.09 23.10 -13.50
CA VAL A 23 -28.26 22.75 -12.35
C VAL A 23 -29.18 22.51 -11.14
N THR A 24 -29.56 21.26 -10.85
CA THR A 24 -29.96 20.86 -9.49
C THR A 24 -29.38 19.49 -9.12
N SER A 25 -29.21 19.30 -7.82
CA SER A 25 -28.62 18.13 -7.14
C SER A 25 -27.09 18.06 -7.18
N ALA A 26 -26.49 18.51 -6.08
CA ALA A 26 -25.20 18.01 -5.64
C ALA A 26 -25.37 16.51 -5.36
N LEU A 27 -25.20 15.70 -6.40
CA LEU A 27 -24.92 14.28 -6.26
C LEU A 27 -23.62 14.17 -5.46
N GLN A 28 -23.72 13.84 -4.17
CA GLN A 28 -22.64 13.13 -3.49
C GLN A 28 -22.51 11.78 -4.20
N ALA A 29 -21.90 11.80 -5.38
CA ALA A 29 -21.45 10.60 -6.04
C ALA A 29 -20.29 10.08 -5.18
N SER A 30 -20.57 9.11 -4.32
CA SER A 30 -19.54 8.23 -3.82
C SER A 30 -18.95 7.54 -5.05
N ARG A 31 -17.91 8.14 -5.62
CA ARG A 31 -17.29 7.64 -6.84
C ARG A 31 -16.36 6.54 -6.40
N VAL A 32 -16.84 5.30 -6.54
CA VAL A 32 -15.96 4.13 -6.44
C VAL A 32 -14.92 4.29 -7.54
N LEU A 33 -13.66 4.41 -7.15
CA LEU A 33 -12.53 4.43 -8.06
C LEU A 33 -12.12 2.98 -8.26
N ASP A 34 -12.50 2.39 -9.39
CA ASP A 34 -11.94 1.11 -9.84
C ASP A 34 -10.54 1.38 -10.40
N ALA A 35 -9.54 1.33 -9.52
CA ALA A 35 -8.13 1.50 -9.86
C ALA A 35 -7.30 0.38 -9.25
N THR A 36 -6.35 -0.15 -10.00
CA THR A 36 -5.39 -1.16 -9.51
C THR A 36 -4.35 -0.57 -8.55
N GLY A 37 -4.26 0.76 -8.49
CA GLY A 37 -3.41 1.45 -7.53
C GLY A 37 -3.73 2.94 -7.35
N LEU A 38 -3.31 3.46 -6.20
CA LEU A 38 -3.32 4.87 -5.83
C LEU A 38 -1.90 5.29 -5.46
N HIS A 39 -1.34 6.23 -6.20
CA HIS A 39 0.01 6.77 -5.98
C HIS A 39 -0.07 8.20 -5.48
N ILE A 40 0.62 8.49 -4.38
CA ILE A 40 0.68 9.82 -3.77
C ILE A 40 2.07 10.41 -4.04
N TYR A 41 2.11 11.46 -4.86
CA TYR A 41 3.31 12.20 -5.18
C TYR A 41 3.39 13.50 -4.38
N GLY A 42 4.60 13.88 -4.00
CA GLY A 42 4.89 15.19 -3.42
C GLY A 42 4.94 16.28 -4.49
N VAL A 43 4.97 17.53 -4.03
CA VAL A 43 5.15 18.70 -4.91
C VAL A 43 6.49 18.72 -5.64
N ASP A 44 7.45 17.94 -5.14
CA ASP A 44 8.77 17.70 -5.74
C ASP A 44 8.75 16.61 -6.82
N GLY A 45 7.58 16.00 -7.08
CA GLY A 45 7.40 14.92 -8.05
C GLY A 45 7.82 13.54 -7.55
N LYS A 46 8.19 13.38 -6.28
CA LYS A 46 8.60 12.08 -5.72
C LYS A 46 7.41 11.30 -5.19
N LEU A 47 7.48 9.98 -5.30
CA LEU A 47 6.47 9.07 -4.74
C LEU A 47 6.67 8.98 -3.22
N TYR A 48 5.62 9.28 -2.45
CA TYR A 48 5.63 9.20 -0.99
C TYR A 48 4.78 8.07 -0.44
N ALA A 49 3.74 7.66 -1.16
CA ALA A 49 2.98 6.49 -0.79
C ALA A 49 2.32 5.82 -2.00
N ARG A 50 2.08 4.52 -1.87
CA ARG A 50 1.47 3.69 -2.90
C ARG A 50 0.60 2.64 -2.28
N LEU A 51 -0.67 2.60 -2.68
CA LEU A 51 -1.63 1.54 -2.37
C LEU A 51 -1.90 0.76 -3.65
N GLU A 52 -1.69 -0.55 -3.65
CA GLU A 52 -1.92 -1.41 -4.82
C GLU A 52 -2.51 -2.76 -4.41
N SER A 53 -3.31 -3.34 -5.31
CA SER A 53 -3.67 -4.77 -5.24
C SER A 53 -2.53 -5.60 -5.82
N TRP A 54 -2.19 -6.72 -5.19
CA TRP A 54 -1.21 -7.69 -5.68
C TRP A 54 -1.89 -9.05 -5.85
N GLU A 55 -1.69 -9.72 -6.99
CA GLU A 55 -1.95 -11.15 -7.14
C GLU A 55 -0.62 -11.90 -7.31
N SER A 56 -0.33 -12.89 -6.48
CA SER A 56 0.79 -13.81 -6.66
C SER A 56 0.28 -15.21 -6.98
N THR A 57 0.91 -15.83 -7.99
CA THR A 57 0.67 -17.23 -8.33
C THR A 57 1.72 -18.07 -7.62
N ILE A 58 1.32 -18.87 -6.64
CA ILE A 58 2.22 -19.86 -6.03
C ILE A 58 2.04 -21.15 -6.82
N GLN A 59 3.11 -21.60 -7.48
CA GLN A 59 3.16 -22.95 -8.06
C GLN A 59 3.70 -23.88 -6.98
N GLU A 60 2.85 -24.79 -6.50
CA GLU A 60 3.30 -25.91 -5.67
C GLU A 60 3.92 -26.96 -6.60
N ASP A 61 5.18 -27.31 -6.36
CA ASP A 61 5.85 -28.40 -7.07
C ASP A 61 5.13 -29.71 -6.71
N GLU A 62 4.75 -30.44 -7.77
CA GLU A 62 4.06 -31.74 -7.76
C GLU A 62 2.53 -31.73 -7.57
N GLY A 63 1.83 -31.28 -8.62
CA GLY A 63 0.48 -31.79 -8.95
C GLY A 63 -0.68 -30.83 -8.68
N GLU A 64 -0.94 -29.98 -9.66
CA GLU A 64 -2.22 -29.30 -9.92
C GLU A 64 -2.97 -28.68 -8.72
N GLN A 65 -2.37 -27.70 -8.05
CA GLN A 65 -3.14 -26.55 -7.59
C GLN A 65 -2.29 -25.28 -7.57
N SER A 66 -2.49 -24.43 -8.58
CA SER A 66 -1.98 -23.05 -8.56
C SER A 66 -2.83 -22.25 -7.58
N THR A 67 -2.31 -21.96 -6.40
CA THR A 67 -3.00 -21.06 -5.47
C THR A 67 -2.73 -19.61 -5.90
N LYS A 68 -3.80 -18.91 -6.30
CA LYS A 68 -3.76 -17.46 -6.47
C LYS A 68 -3.90 -16.83 -5.10
N ASN A 69 -2.87 -16.13 -4.64
CA ASN A 69 -2.99 -15.30 -3.44
C ASN A 69 -3.22 -13.85 -3.85
N SER A 70 -4.38 -13.32 -3.49
CA SER A 70 -4.73 -11.91 -3.73
C SER A 70 -4.55 -11.12 -2.45
N GLY A 71 -4.06 -9.88 -2.59
CA GLY A 71 -3.79 -9.02 -1.45
C GLY A 71 -3.76 -7.55 -1.79
N ALA A 72 -3.55 -6.74 -0.76
CA ALA A 72 -3.35 -5.31 -0.87
C ALA A 72 -2.08 -4.92 -0.12
N HIS A 73 -1.37 -3.93 -0.64
CA HIS A 73 -0.14 -3.43 -0.05
C HIS A 73 -0.12 -1.91 -0.06
N LEU A 74 0.16 -1.31 1.09
CA LEU A 74 0.41 0.12 1.28
C LEU A 74 1.87 0.32 1.68
N VAL A 75 2.60 1.10 0.89
CA VAL A 75 4.01 1.45 1.16
C VAL A 75 4.14 2.94 1.31
N PHE A 76 4.91 3.38 2.30
CA PHE A 76 5.35 4.76 2.47
C PHE A 76 6.85 4.87 2.21
N TYR A 77 7.24 5.90 1.47
CA TYR A 77 8.62 6.16 1.08
C TYR A 77 9.16 7.44 1.75
N ASP A 78 10.47 7.51 1.97
CA ASP A 78 11.15 8.75 2.33
C ASP A 78 11.43 9.64 1.10
N GLY A 79 12.00 10.82 1.33
CA GLY A 79 12.36 11.75 0.26
C GLY A 79 13.48 11.27 -0.67
N ASN A 80 14.13 10.14 -0.37
CA ASN A 80 15.10 9.48 -1.25
C ASN A 80 14.47 8.32 -2.03
N GLY A 81 13.18 8.01 -1.80
CA GLY A 81 12.47 6.91 -2.43
C GLY A 81 12.65 5.57 -1.72
N ASN A 82 13.25 5.54 -0.52
CA ASN A 82 13.38 4.29 0.25
C ASN A 82 12.09 4.00 1.00
N SER A 83 11.64 2.75 1.00
CA SER A 83 10.53 2.32 1.84
C SER A 83 10.85 2.55 3.33
N ARG A 84 9.89 3.05 4.09
CA ARG A 84 10.00 3.30 5.54
C ARG A 84 8.99 2.53 6.35
N LEU A 85 7.83 2.28 5.75
CA LEU A 85 6.73 1.53 6.33
C LEU A 85 6.02 0.78 5.22
N SER A 86 5.73 -0.48 5.46
CA SER A 86 4.81 -1.26 4.64
C SER A 86 3.72 -1.91 5.47
N LEU A 87 2.53 -2.02 4.89
CA LEU A 87 1.39 -2.76 5.42
C LEU A 87 0.84 -3.64 4.31
N GLY A 88 0.81 -4.94 4.54
CA GLY A 88 0.30 -5.92 3.59
C GLY A 88 -0.79 -6.78 4.19
N THR A 89 -1.77 -7.16 3.37
CA THR A 89 -2.78 -8.16 3.70
C THR A 89 -2.98 -9.08 2.51
N SER A 90 -3.19 -10.37 2.77
CA SER A 90 -3.49 -11.37 1.76
C SER A 90 -4.33 -12.49 2.36
N GLU A 91 -4.70 -13.50 1.57
CA GLU A 91 -5.37 -14.69 2.08
C GLU A 91 -4.52 -15.48 3.08
N GLN A 92 -3.21 -15.23 3.15
CA GLN A 92 -2.28 -15.92 4.04
C GLN A 92 -2.02 -15.14 5.35
N GLY A 93 -2.67 -13.98 5.50
CA GLY A 93 -2.58 -13.13 6.68
C GLY A 93 -2.11 -11.71 6.39
N ALA A 94 -1.56 -11.04 7.40
CA ALA A 94 -1.24 -9.62 7.37
C ALA A 94 0.15 -9.31 7.95
N ASN A 95 0.78 -8.24 7.46
CA ASN A 95 2.08 -7.80 7.96
C ASN A 95 2.17 -6.28 8.07
N VAL A 96 3.01 -5.83 9.02
CA VAL A 96 3.49 -4.45 9.12
C VAL A 96 5.01 -4.50 9.28
N SER A 97 5.74 -3.78 8.45
CA SER A 97 7.20 -3.72 8.50
C SER A 97 7.70 -2.28 8.52
N PHE A 98 8.71 -2.01 9.35
CA PHE A 98 9.39 -0.71 9.41
C PHE A 98 10.84 -0.89 8.97
N PHE A 99 11.31 0.05 8.15
CA PHE A 99 12.62 -0.01 7.53
C PHE A 99 13.47 1.20 7.93
N ASP A 100 14.77 0.97 8.06
CA ASP A 100 15.75 2.02 8.27
C ASP A 100 16.17 2.72 6.97
N THR A 101 17.07 3.69 7.08
CA THR A 101 17.37 4.62 5.96
C THR A 101 18.17 3.95 4.86
N SER A 102 18.72 2.77 5.13
CA SER A 102 19.33 1.89 4.13
C SER A 102 18.34 0.90 3.52
N GLY A 103 17.09 0.88 3.99
CA GLY A 103 16.07 -0.08 3.55
C GLY A 103 16.10 -1.41 4.29
N THR A 104 16.85 -1.52 5.41
CA THR A 104 16.87 -2.74 6.24
C THR A 104 15.64 -2.79 7.13
N GLU A 105 14.92 -3.92 7.15
CA GLU A 105 13.76 -4.14 8.04
C GLU A 105 14.23 -4.24 9.50
N GLN A 106 13.80 -3.31 10.37
CA GLN A 106 14.17 -3.29 11.79
C GLN A 106 13.03 -3.69 12.74
N LEU A 107 11.78 -3.64 12.27
CA LEU A 107 10.63 -4.17 12.99
C LEU A 107 9.69 -4.85 12.00
N SER A 108 9.24 -6.05 12.33
CA SER A 108 8.19 -6.74 11.60
C SER A 108 7.17 -7.34 12.54
N ILE A 109 5.89 -7.12 12.25
CA ILE A 109 4.77 -7.78 12.90
C ILE A 109 4.04 -8.55 11.82
N ARG A 110 3.87 -9.85 12.00
CA ARG A 110 3.23 -10.73 11.01
C ARG A 110 2.18 -11.57 11.68
N LEU A 111 1.04 -11.68 11.03
CA LEU A 111 -0.02 -12.61 11.35
C LEU A 111 -0.07 -13.57 10.17
N HIS A 112 0.29 -14.83 10.41
CA HIS A 112 0.19 -15.87 9.40
C HIS A 112 -0.91 -16.86 9.79
N ASP A 113 -1.71 -17.24 8.80
CA ASP A 113 -2.76 -18.25 8.98
C ASP A 113 -2.15 -19.61 9.37
N VAL A 114 -0.94 -19.88 8.88
CA VAL A 114 -0.14 -21.06 9.23
C VAL A 114 1.11 -20.61 10.00
N GLY A 115 1.28 -21.09 11.22
CA GLY A 115 2.43 -20.77 12.06
C GLY A 115 2.23 -19.58 13.02
N GLY A 116 1.09 -18.89 12.96
CA GLY A 116 0.64 -17.92 13.96
C GLY A 116 1.40 -16.57 13.97
N PRO A 117 1.23 -15.76 15.02
CA PRO A 117 1.72 -14.39 15.05
C PRO A 117 3.22 -14.29 15.38
N ASN A 118 3.99 -13.55 14.57
CA ASN A 118 5.40 -13.25 14.80
C ASN A 118 5.62 -11.76 15.04
N LEU A 119 6.50 -11.42 15.99
CA LEU A 119 7.06 -10.08 16.16
C LEU A 119 8.58 -10.18 16.20
N ARG A 120 9.27 -9.41 15.35
CA ARG A 120 10.73 -9.39 15.24
C ARG A 120 11.27 -7.98 15.29
N LEU A 121 12.34 -7.78 16.07
CA LEU A 121 13.18 -6.59 16.06
C LEU A 121 14.57 -6.97 15.56
N SER A 122 15.14 -6.16 14.65
CA SER A 122 16.45 -6.37 14.07
C SER A 122 17.30 -5.11 14.13
N ASP A 123 18.63 -5.28 14.17
CA ASP A 123 19.58 -4.18 14.09
C ASP A 123 19.80 -3.71 12.62
N PRO A 124 20.54 -2.62 12.36
CA PRO A 124 20.77 -2.11 11.00
C PRO A 124 21.50 -3.08 10.06
N THR A 125 22.12 -4.14 10.58
CA THR A 125 22.74 -5.19 9.76
C THR A 125 21.74 -6.30 9.39
N GLY A 126 20.50 -6.22 9.88
CA GLY A 126 19.45 -7.21 9.70
C GLY A 126 19.46 -8.32 10.75
N ARG A 127 20.38 -8.29 11.72
CA ARG A 127 20.48 -9.31 12.76
C ARG A 127 19.33 -9.15 13.76
N THR A 128 18.60 -10.24 14.01
CA THR A 128 17.54 -10.30 15.02
C THR A 128 18.09 -10.00 16.41
N LEU A 129 17.49 -9.01 17.07
CA LEU A 129 17.74 -8.65 18.47
C LEU A 129 16.68 -9.25 19.40
N PHE A 130 15.45 -9.38 18.91
CA PHE A 130 14.33 -9.94 19.65
C PHE A 130 13.36 -10.60 18.68
N GLU A 131 12.81 -11.75 19.08
CA GLU A 131 11.76 -12.43 18.35
C GLU A 131 10.76 -13.07 19.31
N ALA A 132 9.48 -12.88 19.04
CA ALA A 132 8.38 -13.54 19.70
C ALA A 132 7.57 -14.33 18.66
N ASN A 133 7.41 -15.62 18.91
CA ASN A 133 6.63 -16.57 18.11
C ASN A 133 5.51 -17.16 18.97
N PRO A 134 4.45 -17.74 18.37
CA PRO A 134 3.52 -18.53 19.15
C PRO A 134 4.25 -19.72 19.81
N GLN A 135 3.79 -20.06 21.01
CA GLN A 135 4.24 -21.23 21.77
C GLN A 135 3.65 -22.51 21.20
#